data_AF-A0A969FQL1-F1
#
_entry.id   AF-A0A969FQL1-F1
#
_cell.length_a   1.000
_cell.length_b   1.000
_cell.length_c   1.000
_cell.angle_alpha   90.00
_cell.angle_beta   90.00
_cell.angle_gamma   90.00
#
_symmetry.space_group_name_H-M   'P 1'
#
loop_
_entity.id
_entity.type
_entity.pdbx_description
1 polymer ?
#
loop_
_entity_poly.entity_id
_entity_poly.type
_entity_poly.pdbx_seq_one_letter_code
_entity_poly.pdbx_strand_id
1 'polypeptide(L)'
;MWNYEVSGKQTIVHWFSYRKQDRSRPIIGNRRPPSPLNQIQPDRWLAEYTTELLNLLNILGLLIDLEPQQADLLDRICTSDIISVDQLQDANALATTPSVTASISNPDQTSLF
;
A
#
# COMPACT_ATOMS: atom_id res chain seq x y z
N MET A 1 -19.72 3.99 5.66
CA MET A 1 -18.97 5.06 4.96
C MET A 1 -18.13 5.95 5.89
N TRP A 2 -18.70 6.69 6.85
CA TRP A 2 -17.90 7.56 7.76
C TRP A 2 -16.82 6.81 8.56
N ASN A 3 -17.07 5.53 8.85
CA ASN A 3 -16.14 4.64 9.53
C ASN A 3 -15.12 3.97 8.60
N TYR A 4 -15.19 4.21 7.28
CA TYR A 4 -14.23 3.61 6.35
C TYR A 4 -12.83 4.10 6.67
N GLU A 5 -11.93 3.17 6.89
CA GLU A 5 -10.57 3.45 7.31
C GLU A 5 -9.52 2.69 6.50
N VAL A 6 -8.36 3.31 6.38
CA VAL A 6 -7.16 2.68 5.83
C VAL A 6 -6.06 2.82 6.87
N SER A 7 -5.52 1.70 7.33
CA SER A 7 -4.45 1.66 8.34
C SER A 7 -4.78 2.46 9.61
N GLY A 8 -6.01 2.31 10.12
CA GLY A 8 -6.49 2.98 11.34
C GLY A 8 -6.80 4.48 11.18
N LYS A 9 -6.93 4.97 9.95
CA LYS A 9 -7.31 6.37 9.67
C LYS A 9 -8.61 6.43 8.90
N GLN A 10 -9.59 7.11 9.47
CA GLN A 10 -10.85 7.42 8.80
C GLN A 10 -10.61 8.33 7.60
N THR A 11 -10.85 7.81 6.38
CA THR A 11 -10.43 8.46 5.13
C THR A 11 -11.09 9.83 4.95
N ILE A 12 -12.40 9.93 5.19
CA ILE A 12 -13.16 11.18 5.01
C ILE A 12 -12.68 12.24 6.01
N VAL A 13 -12.57 11.87 7.29
CA VAL A 13 -12.11 12.77 8.35
C VAL A 13 -10.68 13.26 8.06
N HIS A 14 -9.81 12.34 7.63
CA HIS A 14 -8.44 12.68 7.28
C HIS A 14 -8.37 13.63 6.08
N TRP A 15 -9.07 13.32 4.98
CA TRP A 15 -9.13 14.15 3.78
C TRP A 15 -9.65 15.56 4.08
N PHE A 16 -10.72 15.65 4.88
CA PHE A 16 -11.31 16.93 5.28
C PHE A 16 -10.36 17.73 6.18
N SER A 17 -9.63 17.06 7.08
CA SER A 17 -8.72 17.74 8.02
C SER A 17 -7.65 18.61 7.34
N TYR A 18 -7.21 18.23 6.14
CA TYR A 18 -6.26 19.01 5.35
C TYR A 18 -6.88 20.22 4.63
N ARG A 19 -8.21 20.33 4.57
CA ARG A 19 -8.93 21.34 3.80
C ARG A 19 -9.76 22.31 4.64
N LYS A 20 -9.92 22.03 5.93
CA LYS A 20 -10.54 22.95 6.90
C LYS A 20 -9.81 24.31 6.92
N GLN A 21 -10.50 25.37 7.33
CA GLN A 21 -9.88 26.67 7.53
C GLN A 21 -8.79 26.61 8.61
N ASP A 22 -9.12 26.06 9.77
CA ASP A 22 -8.13 25.71 10.80
C ASP A 22 -7.63 24.27 10.58
N ARG A 23 -6.34 24.18 10.32
CA ARG A 23 -5.59 22.93 10.05
C ARG A 23 -4.54 22.66 11.11
N SER A 24 -4.55 23.43 12.20
CA SER A 24 -3.65 23.21 13.31
C SER A 24 -3.87 21.80 13.86
N ARG A 25 -2.77 21.07 14.04
CA ARG A 25 -2.79 19.79 14.73
C ARG A 25 -2.14 19.99 16.10
N PRO A 26 -2.75 19.50 17.18
CA PRO A 26 -2.13 19.59 18.50
C PRO A 26 -0.74 18.95 18.42
N ILE A 27 0.27 19.72 18.84
CA ILE A 27 1.64 19.25 18.92
C ILE A 27 1.72 18.34 20.15
N ILE A 28 1.61 17.03 19.92
CA ILE A 28 1.73 16.02 20.97
C ILE A 28 3.20 15.66 21.11
N GLY A 29 3.79 15.99 22.28
CA GLY A 29 5.17 15.68 22.64
C GLY A 29 6.22 16.51 21.87
N ASN A 30 7.47 16.02 21.84
CA ASN A 30 8.59 16.63 21.11
C ASN A 30 8.51 16.38 19.60
N ARG A 31 7.33 16.54 18.98
CA ARG A 31 7.20 16.44 17.54
C ARG A 31 7.86 17.63 16.86
N ARG A 32 8.48 17.34 15.71
CA ARG A 32 9.01 18.36 14.81
C ARG A 32 7.91 19.40 14.52
N PRO A 33 8.23 20.70 14.61
CA PRO A 33 7.28 21.74 14.24
C PRO A 33 6.81 21.55 12.78
N PRO A 34 5.57 21.93 12.46
CA PRO A 34 5.03 21.79 11.11
C PRO A 34 5.91 22.53 10.10
N SER A 35 6.14 21.89 8.94
CA SER A 35 6.92 22.48 7.84
C SER A 35 6.32 23.82 7.40
N PRO A 36 7.15 24.84 7.05
CA PRO A 36 6.68 26.09 6.45
C PRO A 36 5.82 25.90 5.19
N LEU A 37 6.03 24.80 4.45
CA LEU A 37 5.20 24.43 3.30
C LEU A 37 3.72 24.23 3.65
N ASN A 38 3.41 23.90 4.91
CA ASN A 38 2.02 23.82 5.37
C ASN A 38 1.32 25.19 5.39
N GLN A 39 2.04 26.30 5.22
CA GLN A 39 1.41 27.63 5.10
C GLN A 39 0.96 27.92 3.66
N ILE A 40 1.48 27.18 2.67
CA ILE A 40 1.14 27.35 1.26
C ILE A 40 -0.14 26.58 0.97
N GLN A 41 -1.29 27.22 1.23
CA GLN A 41 -2.61 26.62 1.04
C GLN A 41 -3.62 27.64 0.55
N PRO A 42 -4.72 27.21 -0.09
CA PRO A 42 -5.82 28.10 -0.40
C PRO A 42 -6.40 28.75 0.85
N ASP A 43 -6.70 30.05 0.72
CA ASP A 43 -7.28 30.91 1.75
C ASP A 43 -8.78 30.67 1.99
N ARG A 44 -9.43 29.98 1.04
CA ARG A 44 -10.86 29.69 1.05
C ARG A 44 -11.16 28.29 0.55
N TRP A 45 -12.42 27.88 0.72
CA TRP A 45 -12.92 26.66 0.12
C TRP A 45 -13.02 26.82 -1.39
N LEU A 46 -12.24 26.01 -2.11
CA LEU A 46 -12.26 25.96 -3.56
C LEU A 46 -13.47 25.16 -4.05
N ALA A 47 -14.08 25.53 -5.18
CA ALA A 47 -15.20 24.78 -5.75
C ALA A 47 -14.79 23.34 -6.09
N GLU A 48 -13.53 23.18 -6.51
CA GLU A 48 -12.87 21.91 -6.77
C GLU A 48 -12.89 21.00 -5.54
N TYR A 49 -12.78 21.52 -4.31
CA TYR A 49 -12.86 20.69 -3.11
C TYR A 49 -14.24 20.05 -2.93
N THR A 50 -15.31 20.71 -3.34
CA THR A 50 -16.63 20.10 -3.33
C THR A 50 -16.71 18.95 -4.33
N THR A 51 -16.19 19.15 -5.54
CA THR A 51 -16.12 18.09 -6.57
C THR A 51 -15.29 16.90 -6.09
N GLU A 52 -14.11 17.15 -5.52
CA GLU A 52 -13.24 16.12 -4.96
C GLU A 52 -13.89 15.37 -3.79
N LEU A 53 -14.64 16.07 -2.93
CA LEU A 53 -15.39 15.42 -1.85
C LEU A 53 -16.45 14.48 -2.41
N LEU A 54 -17.24 14.93 -3.39
CA LEU A 54 -18.26 14.08 -4.02
C LEU A 54 -17.64 12.86 -4.69
N ASN A 55 -16.52 13.02 -5.41
CA ASN A 55 -15.78 11.91 -6.00
C ASN A 55 -15.29 10.93 -4.94
N LEU A 56 -14.72 11.43 -3.83
CA LEU A 56 -14.29 10.59 -2.72
C LEU A 56 -15.45 9.78 -2.14
N LEU A 57 -16.60 10.42 -1.90
CA LEU A 57 -17.79 9.74 -1.36
C LEU A 57 -18.30 8.66 -2.32
N ASN A 58 -18.33 8.94 -3.62
CA ASN A 58 -18.73 7.96 -4.64
C ASN A 58 -17.80 6.74 -4.67
N ILE A 59 -16.48 6.97 -4.68
CA ILE A 59 -15.49 5.88 -4.67
C ILE A 59 -15.61 5.05 -3.40
N LEU A 60 -15.73 5.70 -2.23
CA LEU A 60 -15.90 4.98 -0.97
C LEU A 60 -17.20 4.18 -0.92
N GLY A 61 -18.28 4.70 -1.49
CA GLY A 61 -19.54 3.96 -1.65
C GLY A 61 -19.34 2.68 -2.47
N LEU A 62 -18.72 2.81 -3.65
CA LEU A 62 -18.44 1.66 -4.52
C LEU A 62 -17.51 0.63 -3.88
N LEU A 63 -16.51 1.07 -3.10
CA LEU A 63 -15.62 0.16 -2.38
C LEU A 63 -16.38 -0.62 -1.30
N ILE A 64 -17.20 0.07 -0.51
CA ILE A 64 -18.01 -0.57 0.54
C ILE A 64 -18.97 -1.60 -0.06
N ASP A 65 -19.58 -1.29 -1.20
CA ASP A 65 -20.48 -2.23 -1.88
C ASP A 65 -19.73 -3.48 -2.39
N LEU A 66 -18.44 -3.35 -2.71
CA LEU A 66 -17.59 -4.43 -3.21
C LEU A 66 -16.95 -5.27 -2.09
N GLU A 67 -16.80 -4.72 -0.89
CA GLU A 67 -16.16 -5.37 0.27
C GLU A 67 -16.66 -6.81 0.55
N PRO A 68 -17.97 -7.11 0.54
CA PRO A 68 -18.45 -8.47 0.81
C PRO A 68 -17.97 -9.50 -0.23
N GLN A 69 -17.93 -9.12 -1.50
CA GLN A 69 -17.46 -10.00 -2.57
C GLN A 69 -15.94 -10.22 -2.49
N GLN A 70 -15.19 -9.19 -2.11
CA GLN A 70 -13.76 -9.29 -1.89
C GLN A 70 -13.44 -10.18 -0.68
N ALA A 71 -14.21 -10.06 0.40
CA ALA A 71 -14.06 -10.89 1.59
C ALA A 71 -14.36 -12.37 1.27
N ASP A 72 -15.44 -12.67 0.55
CA ASP A 72 -15.75 -14.04 0.08
C ASP A 72 -14.62 -14.62 -0.78
N LEU A 73 -14.14 -13.85 -1.76
CA LEU A 73 -13.06 -14.28 -2.63
C LEU A 73 -11.78 -14.56 -1.85
N LEU A 74 -11.43 -13.67 -0.91
CA LEU A 74 -10.24 -13.83 -0.08
C LEU A 74 -10.36 -15.07 0.81
N ASP A 75 -11.51 -15.27 1.44
CA ASP A 75 -11.78 -16.44 2.29
C ASP A 75 -11.59 -17.73 1.49
N ARG A 76 -12.22 -17.84 0.32
CA ARG A 76 -12.10 -18.99 -0.58
C ARG A 76 -10.65 -19.29 -0.98
N ILE A 77 -9.86 -18.25 -1.24
CA ILE A 77 -8.43 -18.39 -1.57
C ILE A 77 -7.67 -18.86 -0.33
N CYS A 78 -7.88 -18.25 0.84
CA CYS A 78 -7.20 -18.62 2.07
C CYS A 78 -7.56 -20.03 2.56
N THR A 79 -8.76 -20.52 2.28
CA THR A 79 -9.18 -21.89 2.60
C THR A 79 -8.83 -22.92 1.53
N SER A 80 -8.31 -22.49 0.38
CA SER A 80 -7.97 -23.40 -0.72
C SER A 80 -6.76 -24.26 -0.40
N ASP A 81 -6.71 -25.46 -0.99
CA ASP A 81 -5.59 -26.37 -0.83
C ASP A 81 -4.30 -25.75 -1.38
N ILE A 82 -3.22 -25.91 -0.62
CA ILE A 82 -1.89 -25.47 -1.06
C ILE A 82 -1.33 -26.50 -2.04
N ILE A 83 -0.87 -26.02 -3.20
CA ILE A 83 -0.20 -26.86 -4.20
C ILE A 83 1.16 -27.29 -3.65
N SER A 84 1.43 -28.59 -3.64
CA SER A 84 2.70 -29.12 -3.14
C SER A 84 3.85 -28.91 -4.13
N VAL A 85 5.09 -28.96 -3.63
CA VAL A 85 6.28 -28.90 -4.49
C VAL A 85 6.27 -30.04 -5.51
N ASP A 86 5.88 -31.25 -5.09
CA ASP A 86 5.81 -32.41 -5.97
C ASP A 86 4.79 -32.20 -7.11
N GLN A 87 3.61 -31.63 -6.80
CA GLN A 87 2.61 -31.27 -7.82
C GLN A 87 3.14 -30.25 -8.83
N LEU A 88 3.95 -29.29 -8.37
CA LEU A 88 4.60 -28.31 -9.27
C LEU A 88 5.72 -28.95 -10.11
N GLN A 89 6.43 -29.94 -9.57
CA GLN A 89 7.46 -30.70 -10.29
C GLN A 89 6.83 -31.60 -11.36
N ASP A 90 5.78 -32.35 -11.02
CA ASP A 90 5.04 -33.22 -11.95
C ASP A 90 4.43 -32.40 -13.11
N ALA A 91 3.98 -31.18 -12.82
CA ALA A 91 3.48 -30.25 -13.83
C ALA A 91 4.58 -29.55 -14.65
N ASN A 92 5.86 -29.82 -14.40
CA ASN A 92 7.01 -29.09 -14.97
C ASN A 92 6.91 -27.56 -14.79
N ALA A 93 6.27 -27.11 -13.70
CA ALA A 93 6.05 -25.70 -13.39
C ALA A 93 7.24 -25.06 -12.66
N LEU A 94 8.18 -25.87 -12.14
CA LEU A 94 9.41 -25.37 -11.51
C LEU A 94 10.53 -25.22 -12.54
N ALA A 95 11.22 -24.09 -12.50
CA ALA A 95 12.41 -23.89 -13.30
C ALA A 95 13.55 -24.81 -12.81
N THR A 96 14.00 -25.73 -13.65
CA THR A 96 15.19 -26.53 -13.39
C THR A 96 16.42 -25.67 -13.66
N THR A 97 16.94 -24.98 -12.64
CA THR A 97 18.29 -24.42 -12.76
C THR A 97 19.27 -25.59 -12.80
N PRO A 98 20.08 -25.75 -13.86
CA PRO A 98 21.14 -26.74 -13.84
C PRO A 98 22.08 -26.39 -12.69
N SER A 99 22.26 -27.32 -11.76
CA SER A 99 23.25 -27.22 -10.70
C SER A 99 24.62 -27.11 -11.36
N VAL A 100 25.11 -25.88 -11.50
CA VAL A 100 26.50 -25.64 -11.84
C VAL A 100 27.30 -26.04 -10.61
N THR A 101 27.71 -27.30 -10.55
CA THR A 101 28.79 -27.75 -9.68
C THR A 101 30.05 -27.01 -10.14
N ALA A 102 30.25 -25.80 -9.64
CA ALA A 102 31.47 -25.04 -9.84
C ALA A 102 32.56 -25.72 -9.02
N SER A 103 33.24 -26.69 -9.63
CA SER A 103 34.60 -27.05 -9.25
C SER A 103 35.47 -25.82 -9.51
N ILE A 104 35.62 -24.96 -8.50
CA ILE A 104 36.57 -23.85 -8.54
C ILE A 104 37.97 -24.45 -8.42
N SER A 105 38.54 -24.87 -9.55
CA SER A 105 39.99 -25.02 -9.68
C SER A 105 40.56 -23.60 -9.82
N ASN A 106 41.26 -23.12 -8.80
CA ASN A 106 41.88 -21.80 -8.76
C ASN A 106 43.22 -21.84 -9.53
N PRO A 107 43.38 -21.19 -10.69
CA PRO A 107 44.69 -21.02 -11.29
C PRO A 107 45.36 -19.77 -10.71
N ASP A 108 46.46 -20.02 -9.99
CA ASP A 108 47.60 -19.14 -9.75
C ASP A 108 47.38 -17.63 -9.84
N GLN A 109 47.39 -16.98 -8.67
CA GLN A 109 47.69 -15.55 -8.56
C GLN A 109 49.14 -15.30 -8.99
N THR A 110 49.34 -14.95 -10.26
CA THR A 110 50.60 -14.33 -10.70
C THR A 110 50.58 -12.86 -10.27
N SER A 111 51.17 -12.59 -9.10
CA SER A 111 51.53 -11.26 -8.63
C SER A 111 52.61 -10.67 -9.53
N LEU A 112 52.30 -9.63 -10.29
CA LEU A 112 53.28 -8.74 -10.90
C LEU A 112 52.76 -7.31 -10.85
N PHE A 113 53.42 -6.51 -10.02
CA PHE A 113 53.57 -5.04 -10.05
C PHE A 113 52.31 -4.16 -10.06
#